data_AF-A0A8J3S9N7-F1
#
_entry.id   AF-A0A8J3S9N7-F1
#
_cell.length_a   1.000
_cell.length_b   1.000
_cell.length_c   1.000
_cell.angle_alpha   90.00
_cell.angle_beta   90.00
_cell.angle_gamma   90.00
#
_symmetry.space_group_name_H-M   'P 1'
#
loop_
_entity.id
_entity.type
_entity.pdbx_description
1 polymer ?
#
loop_
_entity_poly.entity_id
_entity_poly.type
_entity_poly.pdbx_seq_one_letter_code
_entity_poly.pdbx_strand_id
1 'polypeptide(L)'
;MRDLPAWAVRLRDERRQRLWTQRDMAKRLAEAADAHTHDRLPERESLVLMIKDWEAGRHQPKAPYRVLYCRVFGTDEAELFGDQQDHAPAEALSVPVPAPPLPTIAPDADLIERITRTVEQLGRVDRQTGEFLRSGCR
;
A
#
# COMPACT_ATOMS: atom_id res chain seq x y z
N MET A 1 -8.13 18.14 -20.70
CA MET A 1 -8.18 16.92 -19.87
C MET A 1 -9.23 17.16 -18.81
N ARG A 2 -10.14 16.21 -18.54
CA ARG A 2 -11.06 16.39 -17.40
C ARG A 2 -10.26 16.08 -16.14
N ASP A 3 -10.26 17.01 -15.19
CA ASP A 3 -9.77 16.74 -13.85
C ASP A 3 -10.68 15.67 -13.24
N LEU A 4 -10.10 14.50 -13.00
CA LEU A 4 -10.79 13.39 -12.35
C LEU A 4 -10.76 13.63 -10.83
N PRO A 5 -11.85 13.32 -10.11
CA PRO A 5 -11.84 13.36 -8.66
C PRO A 5 -10.71 12.50 -8.08
N ALA A 6 -10.07 12.94 -7.00
CA ALA A 6 -8.93 12.25 -6.39
C ALA A 6 -9.26 10.78 -6.04
N TRP A 7 -10.43 10.53 -5.46
CA TRP A 7 -10.89 9.18 -5.14
C TRP A 7 -11.00 8.29 -6.38
N ALA A 8 -11.41 8.82 -7.54
CA ALA A 8 -11.56 8.03 -8.77
C ALA A 8 -10.20 7.58 -9.31
N VAL A 9 -9.19 8.47 -9.19
CA VAL A 9 -7.81 8.16 -9.53
C VAL A 9 -7.25 7.11 -8.58
N ARG A 10 -7.44 7.26 -7.26
CA ARG A 10 -6.98 6.29 -6.25
C ARG A 10 -7.54 4.89 -6.51
N LEU A 11 -8.86 4.75 -6.72
CA LEU A 11 -9.47 3.45 -7.04
C LEU A 11 -8.83 2.79 -8.26
N ARG A 12 -8.62 3.56 -9.32
CA ARG A 12 -8.02 3.07 -10.56
C ARG A 12 -6.55 2.66 -10.35
N ASP A 13 -5.81 3.42 -9.57
CA ASP A 13 -4.40 3.18 -9.31
C ASP A 13 -4.20 1.96 -8.41
N GLU A 14 -4.96 1.83 -7.31
CA GLU A 14 -4.97 0.63 -6.45
C GLU A 14 -5.22 -0.66 -7.27
N ARG A 15 -6.21 -0.61 -8.17
CA ARG A 15 -6.52 -1.73 -9.06
C ARG A 15 -5.37 -2.05 -10.00
N ARG A 16 -4.77 -1.02 -10.63
CA ARG A 16 -3.69 -1.18 -11.60
C ARG A 16 -2.37 -1.62 -10.97
N GLN A 17 -2.05 -1.14 -9.77
CA GLN A 17 -0.88 -1.58 -9.00
C GLN A 17 -0.95 -3.07 -8.68
N ARG A 18 -2.15 -3.61 -8.46
CA ARG A 18 -2.39 -5.05 -8.28
C ARG A 18 -2.54 -5.83 -9.60
N LEU A 19 -2.35 -5.17 -10.74
CA LEU A 19 -2.48 -5.73 -12.09
C LEU A 19 -3.87 -6.32 -12.39
N TRP A 20 -4.92 -5.78 -11.75
CA TRP A 20 -6.28 -6.27 -11.93
C TRP A 20 -6.99 -5.55 -13.07
N THR A 21 -7.75 -6.28 -13.88
CA THR A 21 -8.73 -5.67 -14.79
C THR A 21 -9.99 -5.21 -14.02
N GLN A 22 -10.87 -4.43 -14.67
CA GLN A 22 -12.17 -4.08 -14.05
C GLN A 22 -13.03 -5.33 -13.79
N ARG A 23 -12.90 -6.37 -14.62
CA ARG A 23 -13.56 -7.67 -14.41
C ARG A 23 -13.01 -8.44 -13.21
N ASP A 24 -11.71 -8.32 -12.96
CA ASP A 24 -11.05 -8.89 -11.78
C ASP A 24 -11.48 -8.17 -10.51
N MET A 25 -11.64 -6.85 -10.59
CA MET A 25 -12.16 -6.05 -9.49
C MET A 25 -13.61 -6.39 -9.18
N ALA A 26 -14.49 -6.51 -10.19
CA ALA A 26 -15.87 -6.92 -10.00
C ALA A 26 -15.98 -8.29 -9.32
N LYS A 27 -15.13 -9.25 -9.74
CA LYS A 27 -15.04 -10.57 -9.09
C LYS A 27 -14.68 -10.44 -7.61
N ARG A 28 -13.67 -9.65 -7.28
CA ARG A 28 -13.21 -9.45 -5.89
C ARG A 28 -14.22 -8.73 -5.01
N LEU A 29 -14.94 -7.76 -5.55
CA LEU A 29 -16.03 -7.09 -4.82
C LEU A 29 -17.15 -8.08 -4.46
N ALA A 30 -17.49 -8.99 -5.37
CA ALA A 30 -18.44 -10.06 -5.07
C ALA A 30 -17.90 -11.03 -4.01
N GLU A 31 -16.65 -11.46 -4.12
CA GLU A 31 -16.00 -12.36 -3.15
C GLU A 31 -15.85 -11.74 -1.74
N ALA A 32 -15.72 -10.41 -1.64
CA ALA A 32 -15.61 -9.69 -0.36
C ALA A 32 -16.96 -9.40 0.32
N ALA A 33 -18.08 -9.69 -0.36
CA ALA A 33 -19.41 -9.52 0.20
C ALA A 33 -19.77 -10.68 1.12
N ASP A 34 -20.42 -10.38 2.25
CA ASP A 34 -21.10 -11.40 3.04
C ASP A 34 -22.32 -11.94 2.29
N ALA A 35 -22.87 -13.08 2.72
CA ALA A 35 -23.98 -13.74 2.03
C ALA A 35 -25.17 -12.79 1.76
N HIS A 36 -25.56 -12.00 2.76
CA HIS A 36 -26.68 -11.06 2.64
C HIS A 36 -26.41 -9.91 1.67
N THR A 37 -25.17 -9.43 1.60
CA THR A 37 -24.78 -8.39 0.65
C THR A 37 -24.63 -8.96 -0.74
N HIS A 38 -24.07 -10.17 -0.87
CA HIS A 38 -23.86 -10.86 -2.13
C HIS A 38 -25.18 -11.08 -2.89
N ASP A 39 -26.24 -11.52 -2.19
CA ASP A 39 -27.57 -11.75 -2.79
C ASP A 39 -28.22 -10.47 -3.35
N ARG A 40 -27.74 -9.30 -2.94
CA ARG A 40 -28.22 -7.98 -3.37
C ARG A 40 -27.27 -7.29 -4.35
N LEU A 41 -26.13 -7.92 -4.66
CA LEU A 41 -25.22 -7.38 -5.65
C LEU A 41 -25.81 -7.54 -7.06
N PRO A 42 -25.58 -6.56 -7.94
CA PRO A 42 -25.98 -6.70 -9.33
C PRO A 42 -25.13 -7.78 -10.02
N GLU A 43 -25.60 -8.23 -11.18
CA GLU A 43 -24.82 -9.13 -12.03
C GLU A 43 -23.43 -8.56 -12.33
N ARG A 44 -22.47 -9.46 -12.55
CA ARG A 44 -21.05 -9.11 -12.70
C ARG A 44 -20.81 -8.08 -13.82
N GLU A 45 -21.51 -8.19 -14.94
CA GLU A 45 -21.45 -7.27 -16.07
C GLU A 45 -21.86 -5.85 -15.67
N SER A 46 -22.95 -5.73 -14.90
CA SER A 46 -23.42 -4.46 -14.36
C SER A 46 -22.41 -3.86 -13.38
N LEU A 47 -21.82 -4.70 -12.53
CA LEU A 47 -20.79 -4.25 -11.59
C LEU A 47 -19.54 -3.73 -12.31
N VAL A 48 -19.14 -4.34 -13.44
CA VAL A 48 -18.04 -3.84 -14.28
C VAL A 48 -18.36 -2.46 -14.87
N LEU A 49 -19.60 -2.23 -15.32
CA LEU A 49 -20.02 -0.91 -15.80
C LEU A 49 -19.98 0.14 -14.69
N MET A 50 -20.45 -0.22 -13.49
CA MET A 50 -20.39 0.65 -12.31
C MET A 50 -18.94 1.01 -11.96
N ILE A 51 -18.03 0.04 -11.93
CA ILE A 51 -16.59 0.28 -11.70
C ILE A 51 -16.02 1.22 -12.75
N LYS A 52 -16.39 1.04 -14.03
CA LYS A 52 -15.98 1.93 -15.11
C LYS A 52 -16.53 3.35 -14.95
N ASP A 53 -17.75 3.52 -14.42
CA ASP A 53 -18.32 4.84 -14.11
C ASP A 53 -17.60 5.51 -12.95
N TRP A 54 -17.28 4.75 -11.91
CA TRP A 54 -16.57 5.23 -10.72
C TRP A 54 -15.14 5.64 -11.05
N GLU A 55 -14.36 4.80 -11.73
CA GLU A 55 -12.99 5.14 -12.12
C GLU A 55 -12.90 6.28 -13.15
N ALA A 56 -14.01 6.57 -13.85
CA ALA A 56 -14.15 7.72 -14.72
C ALA A 56 -14.64 8.98 -13.99
N GLY A 57 -14.86 8.92 -12.67
CA GLY A 57 -15.34 10.03 -11.87
C GLY A 57 -16.80 10.43 -12.13
N ARG A 58 -17.59 9.61 -12.86
CA ARG A 58 -18.99 9.95 -13.18
C ARG A 58 -19.88 9.93 -11.94
N HIS A 59 -19.68 8.93 -11.09
CA HIS A 59 -20.43 8.74 -9.85
C HIS A 59 -19.49 8.22 -8.77
N GLN A 60 -19.64 8.67 -7.53
CA GLN A 60 -18.90 8.10 -6.42
C GLN A 60 -19.59 6.80 -5.94
N PRO A 61 -18.84 5.72 -5.62
CA PRO A 61 -19.42 4.55 -4.99
C PRO A 61 -20.10 4.94 -3.67
N LYS A 62 -21.27 4.36 -3.40
CA LYS A 62 -21.99 4.45 -2.11
C LYS A 62 -21.89 3.13 -1.35
N ALA A 63 -22.42 3.07 -0.14
CA ALA A 63 -22.62 1.79 0.55
C ALA A 63 -23.52 0.86 -0.30
N PRO A 64 -23.25 -0.46 -0.35
CA PRO A 64 -22.20 -1.18 0.37
C PRO A 64 -20.82 -1.16 -0.33
N TYR A 65 -20.73 -0.64 -1.55
CA TYR A 65 -19.53 -0.74 -2.40
C TYR A 65 -18.28 -0.08 -1.80
N ARG A 66 -18.41 1.05 -1.09
CA ARG A 66 -17.28 1.68 -0.40
C ARG A 66 -16.62 0.73 0.60
N VAL A 67 -17.44 0.04 1.41
CA VAL A 67 -16.97 -0.96 2.38
C VAL A 67 -16.32 -2.15 1.67
N LEU A 68 -16.92 -2.61 0.56
CA LEU A 68 -16.35 -3.70 -0.22
C LEU A 68 -14.99 -3.33 -0.83
N TYR A 69 -14.83 -2.10 -1.31
CA TYR A 69 -13.53 -1.60 -1.77
C TYR A 69 -12.48 -1.59 -0.65
N CYS A 70 -12.86 -1.09 0.53
CA CYS A 70 -11.99 -1.08 1.71
C CYS A 70 -11.54 -2.52 2.08
N ARG A 71 -12.49 -3.48 2.10
CA ARG A 71 -12.19 -4.90 2.35
C ARG A 71 -11.26 -5.50 1.29
N VAL A 72 -11.48 -5.22 0.00
CA VAL A 72 -10.69 -5.78 -1.09
C VAL A 72 -9.26 -5.21 -1.11
N PHE A 73 -9.10 -3.92 -0.84
CA PHE A 73 -7.78 -3.29 -0.86
C PHE A 73 -7.02 -3.38 0.46
N GLY A 74 -7.72 -3.64 1.57
CA GLY A 74 -7.15 -3.65 2.91
C GLY A 74 -6.83 -2.23 3.41
N THR A 75 -7.64 -1.25 3.00
CA THR A 75 -7.39 0.18 3.20
C THR A 75 -8.63 0.84 3.80
N ASP A 76 -8.45 1.91 4.57
CA ASP A 76 -9.54 2.65 5.19
C ASP A 76 -10.31 3.54 4.21
N GLU A 77 -11.57 3.84 4.57
CA GLU A 77 -12.47 4.62 3.73
C GLU A 77 -11.97 6.06 3.50
N ALA A 78 -11.35 6.67 4.52
CA ALA A 78 -10.80 8.02 4.44
C ALA A 78 -9.63 8.11 3.45
N GLU A 79 -8.81 7.06 3.33
CA GLU A 79 -7.69 7.04 2.40
C GLU A 79 -8.18 6.87 0.96
N LEU A 80 -9.13 5.96 0.74
CA LEU A 80 -9.69 5.71 -0.60
C LEU A 80 -10.59 6.84 -1.10
N PHE A 81 -11.38 7.46 -0.22
CA PHE A 81 -12.47 8.34 -0.62
C PHE A 81 -12.48 9.71 0.05
N GLY A 82 -11.60 9.97 1.01
CA GLY A 82 -11.50 11.28 1.66
C GLY A 82 -10.93 12.32 0.70
N ASP A 83 -11.38 13.56 0.86
CA ASP A 83 -10.80 14.68 0.14
C ASP A 83 -9.42 14.98 0.74
N GLN A 84 -8.46 15.33 -0.11
CA GLN A 84 -7.08 15.57 0.32
C GLN A 84 -6.94 16.76 1.30
N GLN A 85 -8.04 17.48 1.55
CA GLN A 85 -8.14 18.61 2.47
C GLN A 85 -8.52 18.20 3.90
N ASP A 86 -9.06 16.98 4.10
CA ASP A 86 -9.44 16.49 5.44
C ASP A 86 -8.25 15.93 6.23
N HIS A 87 -7.07 15.86 5.60
CA HIS A 87 -5.81 15.69 6.30
C HIS A 87 -5.31 17.07 6.77
N ALA A 88 -6.02 17.68 7.72
CA ALA A 88 -5.24 18.41 8.72
C ALA A 88 -4.25 17.38 9.27
N PRO A 89 -2.92 17.64 9.26
CA PRO A 89 -1.99 16.71 9.86
C PRO A 89 -2.48 16.45 11.28
N ALA A 90 -2.50 15.19 11.68
CA ALA A 90 -2.74 14.79 13.06
C ALA A 90 -1.59 15.32 13.94
N GLU A 91 -1.49 16.64 14.10
CA GLU A 91 -1.00 17.31 15.29
C GLU A 91 -2.21 17.36 16.25
N ALA A 92 -2.22 16.84 17.46
CA ALA A 92 -1.17 16.30 18.28
C ALA A 92 -1.79 15.36 19.33
N LEU A 93 -1.37 14.09 19.32
CA LEU A 93 -1.05 13.39 20.55
C LEU A 93 0.43 13.05 20.53
N SER A 94 1.27 14.03 20.15
CA SER A 94 2.67 14.01 20.54
C SER A 94 2.71 14.38 22.01
N VAL A 95 2.60 13.38 22.88
CA VAL A 95 3.15 13.54 24.22
C VAL A 95 4.65 13.77 23.98
N PRO A 96 5.23 14.91 24.38
CA PRO A 96 6.67 15.07 24.27
C PRO A 96 7.31 13.95 25.08
N VAL A 97 7.93 12.99 24.40
CA VAL A 97 8.79 12.01 25.06
C VAL A 97 9.92 12.84 25.67
N PRO A 98 10.08 12.89 27.00
CA PRO A 98 11.21 13.59 27.58
C PRO A 98 12.47 12.90 27.08
N ALA A 99 13.27 13.61 26.30
CA ALA A 99 14.56 13.10 25.87
C ALA A 99 15.40 12.84 27.13
N PRO A 100 15.85 11.59 27.39
CA PRO A 100 16.87 11.39 28.40
C PRO A 100 18.10 12.20 28.00
N PRO A 101 18.83 12.82 28.95
CA PRO A 101 20.09 13.49 28.63
C PRO A 101 21.03 12.43 28.04
N LEU A 102 21.26 12.51 26.73
CA LEU A 102 22.26 11.69 26.08
C LEU A 102 23.62 12.17 26.59
N PRO A 103 24.50 11.29 27.09
CA PRO A 103 25.89 11.68 27.28
C PRO A 103 26.42 12.07 25.91
N THR A 104 26.97 13.28 25.79
CA THR A 104 27.77 13.69 24.64
C THR A 104 29.01 12.81 24.62
N ILE A 105 28.88 11.63 24.01
CA ILE A 105 30.02 10.88 23.52
C ILE A 105 30.38 11.57 22.21
N ALA A 106 31.30 12.52 22.27
CA ALA A 106 31.99 12.95 21.07
C ALA A 106 32.68 11.69 20.51
N PRO A 107 32.36 11.23 19.30
CA PRO A 107 33.10 10.13 18.72
C PRO A 107 34.53 10.63 18.53
N ASP A 108 35.50 9.95 19.15
CA ASP A 108 36.91 10.16 18.83
C ASP A 108 37.05 9.99 17.30
N ALA A 109 37.79 10.90 16.65
CA ALA A 109 37.92 10.95 15.20
C ALA A 109 38.39 9.60 14.62
N ASP A 110 39.08 8.79 15.42
CA ASP A 110 39.58 7.47 15.05
C ASP A 110 38.48 6.38 14.98
N LEU A 111 37.34 6.57 15.67
CA LEU A 111 36.21 5.64 15.64
C LEU A 111 35.50 5.63 14.29
N ILE A 112 35.32 6.80 13.69
CA ILE A 112 34.68 6.93 12.38
C ILE A 112 35.52 6.23 11.32
N GLU A 113 36.85 6.40 11.37
CA GLU A 113 37.77 5.81 10.39
C GLU A 113 37.83 4.27 10.48
N ARG A 114 37.74 3.69 11.69
CA ARG A 114 37.63 2.23 11.88
C ARG A 114 36.33 1.66 11.31
N ILE A 115 35.21 2.38 11.45
CA ILE A 115 33.91 1.91 10.96
C ILE A 115 33.89 1.90 9.43
N THR A 116 34.33 2.98 8.78
CA THR A 116 34.37 3.04 7.29
C THR A 116 35.29 1.99 6.70
N ARG A 117 36.47 1.77 7.29
CA ARG A 117 37.44 0.76 6.79
C ARG A 117 36.90 -0.67 6.85
N THR A 118 36.03 -0.98 7.81
CA THR A 118 35.43 -2.31 7.96
C THR A 118 34.36 -2.59 6.90
N VAL A 119 33.63 -1.56 6.47
CA VAL A 119 32.56 -1.70 5.46
C VAL A 119 33.12 -1.88 4.05
N GLU A 120 34.27 -1.30 3.74
CA GLU A 120 34.92 -1.43 2.42
C GLU A 120 35.52 -2.83 2.16
N GLN A 121 35.77 -3.64 3.20
CA GLN A 121 36.29 -5.00 3.05
C GLN A 121 35.23 -6.07 2.81
N LEU A 122 33.93 -5.72 2.75
CA LEU A 122 32.85 -6.64 2.37
C LEU A 122 32.76 -6.89 0.85
N GLY A 123 33.91 -6.91 0.16
CA GLY A 123 34.08 -7.32 -1.23
C GLY A 123 34.53 -8.78 -1.42
N ARG A 124 34.51 -9.61 -0.37
CA ARG A 124 34.77 -11.06 -0.45
C ARG A 124 33.81 -11.83 0.44
N VAL A 125 32.61 -12.08 -0.08
CA VAL A 125 31.85 -13.28 0.29
C VAL A 125 32.03 -14.29 -0.85
N ASP A 126 32.27 -15.53 -0.44
CA ASP A 126 33.26 -16.44 -1.01
C ASP A 126 32.76 -17.26 -2.21
N ARG A 127 33.69 -17.60 -3.13
CA ARG A 127 33.46 -18.48 -4.30
C ARG A 127 32.90 -19.85 -3.89
N GLN A 128 33.16 -20.26 -2.65
CA GLN A 128 32.70 -21.52 -2.04
C GLN A 128 31.18 -21.62 -1.93
N THR A 129 30.44 -20.52 -1.77
CA THR A 129 28.96 -20.54 -1.77
C THR A 129 28.38 -20.87 -3.15
N GLY A 130 29.09 -20.52 -4.23
CA GLY A 130 28.67 -20.80 -5.61
C GLY A 130 28.93 -22.23 -6.09
N GLU A 131 29.84 -22.97 -5.45
CA GLU A 131 30.08 -24.39 -5.73
C GLU A 131 29.14 -25.32 -4.95
N PHE A 132 28.74 -24.92 -3.74
CA PHE A 132 27.78 -25.69 -2.92
C PHE A 132 26.41 -25.86 -3.63
N LEU A 133 25.99 -24.87 -4.42
CA LEU A 133 24.75 -24.92 -5.21
C LEU A 133 24.85 -25.74 -6.50
N ARG A 134 26.07 -26.08 -6.96
CA ARG A 134 26.29 -26.85 -8.21
C ARG A 134 26.58 -28.33 -8.00
N SER A 135 26.99 -28.74 -6.79
CA SER A 135 27.56 -30.08 -6.60
C SER A 135 26.79 -31.05 -5.68
N GLY A 136 25.56 -30.77 -5.24
CA GLY A 136 24.77 -31.88 -4.69
C GLY A 136 23.56 -31.53 -3.84
N CYS A 137 22.37 -31.80 -4.39
CA CYS A 137 21.45 -32.67 -3.69
C CYS A 137 21.23 -33.90 -4.58
N ARG A 138 21.68 -35.03 -4.04
CA ARG A 138 21.55 -36.39 -4.54
C ARG A 138 20.12 -36.88 -4.37
#